data_AF-A0A9E6F4I0-F1
#
_entry.id   AF-A0A9E6F4I0-F1
#
_cell.length_a   1.000
_cell.length_b   1.000
_cell.length_c   1.000
_cell.angle_alpha   90.00
_cell.angle_beta   90.00
_cell.angle_gamma   90.00
#
_symmetry.space_group_name_H-M   'P 1'
#
loop_
_entity.id
_entity.type
_entity.pdbx_description
1 polymer ?
#
loop_
_entity_poly.entity_id
_entity_poly.type
_entity_poly.pdbx_seq_one_letter_code
_entity_poly.pdbx_strand_id
1 'polypeptide(L)'
;MQINFSQVIQMCKNMMLKLGTMCFVLTLILLSLSELKSQPVIEKWSSRNSPVGRYEKQIKEGIDYVYNLDFDKASPIFEKIKKDDPKSPVGYFFEGMVLWWQIMLDLQNTAHDDAFYEKMEKVIDVCDERLERDAEDAEALFFKSGALGFRGRLRANRGSWLKAAGDGKDALPIVKKLMKMNTNNNDLLFGLALYNYYAEVIPEKYPILKPFALLFPKGDKKKGIQQLQITIQK
;
A
#
# COMPACT_ATOMS: atom_id res chain seq x y z
N MET A 1 15.13 42.63 -45.03
CA MET A 1 13.98 42.73 -45.95
C MET A 1 12.77 42.23 -45.17
N GLN A 2 11.96 43.14 -44.64
CA GLN A 2 10.91 42.86 -43.65
C GLN A 2 9.71 42.18 -44.31
N ILE A 3 9.28 41.06 -43.74
CA ILE A 3 8.01 40.41 -44.07
C ILE A 3 6.89 41.34 -43.57
N ASN A 4 6.01 41.77 -44.48
CA ASN A 4 4.92 42.68 -44.15
C ASN A 4 3.87 41.94 -43.30
N PHE A 5 3.39 42.59 -42.25
CA PHE A 5 2.38 42.08 -41.30
C PHE A 5 1.12 41.55 -42.02
N SER A 6 0.78 42.11 -43.19
CA SER A 6 -0.33 41.64 -44.03
C SER A 6 -0.12 40.23 -44.61
N GLN A 7 1.12 39.84 -44.93
CA GLN A 7 1.46 38.50 -45.43
C GLN A 7 1.38 37.44 -44.32
N VAL A 8 1.75 37.81 -43.09
CA VAL A 8 1.62 36.95 -41.91
C VAL A 8 0.15 36.71 -41.57
N ILE A 9 -0.69 37.76 -41.65
CA ILE A 9 -2.13 37.63 -41.42
C ILE A 9 -2.79 36.77 -42.50
N GLN A 10 -2.38 36.90 -43.77
CA GLN A 10 -2.92 36.08 -44.87
C GLN A 10 -2.48 34.62 -44.77
N MET A 11 -1.24 34.34 -44.32
CA MET A 11 -0.77 32.99 -43.98
C MET A 11 -1.57 32.39 -42.82
N CYS A 12 -1.81 33.14 -41.75
CA CYS A 12 -2.59 32.68 -40.60
C CYS A 12 -4.06 32.42 -40.96
N LYS A 13 -4.68 33.24 -41.80
CA LYS A 13 -6.06 33.00 -42.29
C LYS A 13 -6.15 31.74 -43.17
N ASN A 14 -5.18 31.52 -44.05
CA ASN A 14 -5.13 30.33 -44.90
C ASN A 14 -4.75 29.05 -44.14
N MET A 15 -4.00 29.17 -43.04
CA MET A 15 -3.67 28.07 -42.14
C MET A 15 -4.85 27.73 -41.21
N MET A 16 -5.63 28.72 -40.77
CA MET A 16 -6.85 28.49 -39.95
C MET A 16 -8.02 27.90 -40.75
N LEU A 17 -8.14 28.16 -42.07
CA LEU A 17 -9.19 27.55 -42.89
C LEU A 17 -8.95 26.08 -43.27
N LYS A 18 -7.74 25.54 -43.11
CA LYS A 18 -7.41 24.12 -43.40
C LYS A 18 -7.29 23.23 -42.15
N LEU A 19 -7.55 23.76 -40.95
CA LEU A 19 -7.50 23.02 -39.67
C LEU A 19 -8.89 22.69 -39.08
N GLY A 20 -9.94 22.69 -39.91
CA GLY A 20 -11.34 22.56 -39.45
C GLY A 20 -11.78 21.17 -38.96
N THR A 21 -11.03 20.10 -39.25
CA THR A 21 -11.39 18.72 -38.85
C THR A 21 -10.34 18.03 -37.96
N MET A 22 -9.12 18.58 -37.86
CA MET A 22 -8.08 18.02 -36.99
C MET A 22 -8.09 18.59 -35.57
N CYS A 23 -8.81 19.70 -35.34
CA CYS A 23 -9.03 20.24 -34.00
C CYS A 23 -10.06 19.45 -33.20
N PHE A 24 -11.05 18.80 -33.82
CA PHE A 24 -12.09 18.06 -33.08
C PHE A 24 -11.55 16.78 -32.42
N VAL A 25 -10.57 16.12 -33.05
CA VAL A 25 -9.93 14.93 -32.47
C VAL A 25 -8.95 15.32 -31.37
N LEU A 26 -8.22 16.44 -31.52
CA LEU A 26 -7.34 16.98 -30.48
C LEU A 26 -8.13 17.55 -29.31
N THR A 27 -9.29 18.18 -29.51
CA THR A 27 -10.17 18.60 -28.41
C THR A 27 -10.85 17.41 -27.75
N LEU A 28 -11.22 16.33 -28.46
CA LEU A 28 -11.73 15.10 -27.84
C LEU A 28 -10.65 14.33 -27.05
N ILE A 29 -9.40 14.33 -27.50
CA ILE A 29 -8.25 13.80 -26.75
C ILE A 29 -7.91 14.70 -25.56
N LEU A 30 -8.02 16.03 -25.68
CA LEU A 30 -7.83 16.96 -24.57
C LEU A 30 -9.02 16.97 -23.60
N LEU A 31 -10.24 16.70 -24.06
CA LEU A 31 -11.44 16.54 -23.24
C LEU A 31 -11.40 15.21 -22.46
N SER A 32 -10.93 14.12 -23.07
CA SER A 32 -10.66 12.87 -22.36
C SER A 32 -9.46 12.96 -21.40
N LEU A 33 -8.46 13.82 -21.68
CA LEU A 33 -7.42 14.18 -20.70
C LEU A 33 -7.92 15.13 -19.61
N SER A 34 -8.98 15.91 -19.86
CA SER A 34 -9.65 16.73 -18.85
C SER A 34 -10.64 15.94 -17.98
N GLU A 35 -10.99 14.72 -18.39
CA GLU A 35 -11.70 13.72 -17.57
C GLU A 35 -10.75 12.84 -16.73
N LEU A 36 -9.43 12.97 -16.92
CA LEU A 36 -8.44 12.82 -15.85
C LEU A 36 -8.50 14.04 -14.90
N LYS A 37 -9.71 14.54 -14.62
CA LYS A 37 -10.03 15.28 -13.41
C LYS A 37 -9.70 14.35 -12.26
N SER A 38 -8.53 14.57 -11.69
CA SER A 38 -8.23 14.44 -10.27
C SER A 38 -9.36 13.75 -9.51
N GLN A 39 -9.35 12.42 -9.49
CA GLN A 39 -9.99 11.74 -8.37
C GLN A 39 -9.41 12.38 -7.11
N PRO A 40 -10.23 12.72 -6.10
CA PRO A 40 -9.70 13.30 -4.88
C PRO A 40 -8.63 12.33 -4.37
N VAL A 41 -7.37 12.76 -4.46
CA VAL A 41 -6.27 12.05 -3.85
C VAL A 41 -6.65 12.01 -2.37
N ILE A 42 -6.89 10.83 -1.83
CA ILE A 42 -7.26 10.70 -0.42
C ILE A 42 -6.02 11.08 0.39
N GLU A 43 -5.92 12.38 0.70
CA GLU A 43 -4.85 13.06 1.46
C GLU A 43 -4.94 12.74 2.97
N LYS A 44 -5.78 11.77 3.34
CA LYS A 44 -6.16 11.49 4.73
C LYS A 44 -5.06 10.77 5.51
N TRP A 45 -4.28 9.90 4.85
CA TRP A 45 -3.34 8.96 5.49
C TRP A 45 -2.03 9.61 5.98
N SER A 46 -1.55 10.67 5.33
CA SER A 46 -0.30 11.40 5.70
C SER A 46 -0.56 12.74 6.38
N SER A 47 -1.82 13.03 6.74
CA SER A 47 -2.13 14.17 7.61
C SER A 47 -1.69 13.88 9.04
N ARG A 48 -1.27 14.91 9.80
CA ARG A 48 -1.06 14.80 11.26
C ARG A 48 -2.28 14.23 12.03
N ASN A 49 -3.44 14.15 11.38
CA ASN A 49 -4.68 13.65 11.95
C ASN A 49 -4.92 12.15 11.69
N SER A 50 -4.09 11.47 10.90
CA SER A 50 -4.12 10.00 10.79
C SER A 50 -3.41 9.36 11.98
N PRO A 51 -3.81 8.15 12.43
CA PRO A 51 -3.07 7.43 13.45
C PRO A 51 -1.57 7.25 13.15
N VAL A 52 -1.17 6.83 11.96
CA VAL A 52 0.26 6.76 11.58
C VAL A 52 0.92 8.13 11.67
N GLY A 53 0.29 9.17 11.12
CA GLY A 53 0.83 10.53 11.14
C GLY A 53 1.00 11.13 12.54
N ARG A 54 0.14 10.76 13.50
CA ARG A 54 0.27 11.17 14.92
C ARG A 54 1.51 10.61 15.59
N TYR A 55 1.94 9.41 15.19
CA TYR A 55 2.99 8.65 15.85
C TYR A 55 4.21 8.41 14.97
N GLU A 56 4.33 9.08 13.83
CA GLU A 56 5.35 8.85 12.81
C GLU A 56 6.78 8.77 13.39
N LYS A 57 7.14 9.73 14.25
CA LYS A 57 8.48 9.77 14.87
C LYS A 57 8.72 8.54 15.77
N GLN A 58 7.75 8.21 16.62
CA GLN A 58 7.82 7.07 17.53
C GLN A 58 7.83 5.74 16.76
N ILE A 59 7.03 5.64 15.69
CA ILE A 59 7.00 4.48 14.80
C ILE A 59 8.39 4.27 14.20
N LYS A 60 8.99 5.33 13.62
CA LYS A 60 10.31 5.25 13.01
C LYS A 60 11.37 4.81 14.02
N GLU A 61 11.40 5.44 15.19
CA GLU A 61 12.34 5.09 16.26
C GLU A 61 12.17 3.63 16.72
N GLY A 62 10.92 3.18 16.93
CA GLY A 62 10.64 1.80 17.32
C GLY A 62 11.05 0.79 16.24
N ILE A 63 10.81 1.10 14.96
CA ILE A 63 11.24 0.28 13.82
C ILE A 63 12.76 0.18 13.78
N ASP A 64 13.48 1.28 13.99
CA ASP A 64 14.94 1.29 14.03
C ASP A 64 15.48 0.37 15.14
N TYR A 65 14.86 0.38 16.32
CA TYR A 65 15.22 -0.58 17.38
C TYR A 65 14.90 -2.03 17.01
N VAL A 66 13.75 -2.30 16.39
CA VAL A 66 13.38 -3.65 15.94
C VAL A 66 14.39 -4.20 14.93
N TYR A 67 14.82 -3.39 13.96
CA TYR A 67 15.83 -3.81 12.97
C TYR A 67 17.20 -4.06 13.60
N ASN A 68 17.52 -3.37 14.70
CA ASN A 68 18.73 -3.61 15.49
C ASN A 68 18.58 -4.71 16.55
N LEU A 69 17.44 -5.40 16.58
CA LEU A 69 17.09 -6.44 17.58
C LEU A 69 17.03 -5.93 19.03
N ASP A 70 16.92 -4.61 19.22
CA ASP A 70 16.78 -3.94 20.52
C ASP A 70 15.31 -3.98 21.00
N PHE A 71 14.74 -5.18 21.16
CA PHE A 71 13.31 -5.36 21.47
C PHE A 71 12.88 -4.71 22.80
N ASP A 72 13.78 -4.67 23.79
CA ASP A 72 13.54 -4.04 25.09
C ASP A 72 13.37 -2.52 24.97
N LYS A 73 13.95 -1.89 23.94
CA LYS A 73 13.78 -0.47 23.64
C LYS A 73 12.58 -0.21 22.74
N ALA A 74 12.30 -1.12 21.80
CA ALA A 74 11.16 -1.00 20.90
C ALA A 74 9.82 -1.16 21.61
N SER A 75 9.70 -2.16 22.50
CA SER A 75 8.42 -2.53 23.11
C SER A 75 7.75 -1.39 23.89
N PRO A 76 8.45 -0.64 24.76
CA PRO A 76 7.84 0.47 25.50
C PRO A 76 7.31 1.60 24.60
N ILE A 77 7.90 1.80 23.42
CA ILE A 77 7.45 2.82 22.46
C ILE A 77 6.08 2.44 21.91
N PHE A 78 5.92 1.21 21.43
CA PHE A 78 4.65 0.74 20.86
C PHE A 78 3.58 0.54 21.92
N GLU A 79 3.95 0.13 23.14
CA GLU A 79 3.04 0.07 24.28
C GLU A 79 2.47 1.45 24.61
N LYS A 80 3.32 2.48 24.60
CA LYS A 80 2.88 3.86 24.82
C LYS A 80 1.92 4.32 23.74
N ILE A 81 2.21 4.06 22.45
CA ILE A 81 1.30 4.41 21.34
C ILE A 81 -0.07 3.73 21.54
N LYS A 82 -0.08 2.44 21.88
CA LYS A 82 -1.30 1.67 22.15
C LYS A 82 -2.10 2.27 23.32
N LYS A 83 -1.42 2.70 24.39
CA LYS A 83 -2.06 3.32 25.56
C LYS A 83 -2.66 4.69 25.22
N ASP A 84 -1.95 5.49 24.44
CA ASP A 84 -2.35 6.84 24.07
C ASP A 84 -3.47 6.84 23.02
N ASP A 85 -3.54 5.83 22.15
CA ASP A 85 -4.57 5.68 21.11
C ASP A 85 -5.04 4.21 20.97
N PRO A 86 -5.84 3.70 21.91
CA PRO A 86 -6.27 2.30 21.94
C PRO A 86 -7.26 1.93 20.83
N LYS A 87 -7.78 2.92 20.08
CA LYS A 87 -8.66 2.73 18.92
C LYS A 87 -7.89 2.81 17.58
N SER A 88 -6.58 2.98 17.64
CA SER A 88 -5.70 2.89 16.49
C SER A 88 -5.12 1.49 16.35
N PRO A 89 -5.01 0.97 15.12
CA PRO A 89 -4.33 -0.31 14.89
C PRO A 89 -2.80 -0.22 15.09
N VAL A 90 -2.22 0.98 15.07
CA VAL A 90 -0.77 1.21 15.02
C VAL A 90 -0.03 0.53 16.18
N GLY A 91 -0.42 0.81 17.43
CA GLY A 91 0.28 0.29 18.60
C GLY A 91 0.25 -1.24 18.65
N TYR A 92 -0.93 -1.83 18.43
CA TYR A 92 -1.10 -3.30 18.40
C TYR A 92 -0.31 -3.95 17.26
N PHE A 93 -0.32 -3.34 16.07
CA PHE A 93 0.37 -3.88 14.91
C PHE A 93 1.88 -3.93 15.15
N PHE A 94 2.47 -2.84 15.65
CA PHE A 94 3.90 -2.80 15.88
C PHE A 94 4.36 -3.60 17.11
N GLU A 95 3.54 -3.76 18.16
CA GLU A 95 3.77 -4.79 19.18
C GLU A 95 3.81 -6.19 18.56
N GLY A 96 2.90 -6.48 17.63
CA GLY A 96 2.93 -7.71 16.85
C GLY A 96 4.18 -7.85 15.98
N MET A 97 4.71 -6.75 15.44
CA MET A 97 5.95 -6.78 14.66
C MET A 97 7.18 -7.07 15.53
N VAL A 98 7.23 -6.60 16.77
CA VAL A 98 8.28 -7.00 17.72
C VAL A 98 8.29 -8.53 17.88
N LEU A 99 7.12 -9.12 18.16
CA LEU A 99 6.97 -10.57 18.30
C LEU A 99 7.32 -11.31 17.00
N TRP A 100 6.91 -10.78 15.85
CA TRP A 100 7.24 -11.35 14.55
C TRP A 100 8.74 -11.47 14.35
N TRP A 101 9.50 -10.42 14.66
CA TRP A 101 10.95 -10.44 14.52
C TRP A 101 11.62 -11.38 15.51
N GLN A 102 11.11 -11.51 16.74
CA GLN A 102 11.56 -12.54 17.68
C GLN A 102 11.31 -13.96 17.16
N ILE A 103 10.13 -14.24 16.59
CA ILE A 103 9.81 -15.53 15.94
C ILE A 103 10.77 -15.81 14.77
N MET A 104 11.13 -14.79 13.99
CA MET A 104 12.02 -14.96 12.85
C MET A 104 13.47 -15.29 13.24
N LEU A 105 13.90 -15.00 14.47
CA LEU A 105 15.23 -15.38 14.97
C LEU A 105 15.34 -16.90 15.18
N ASP A 106 14.26 -17.53 15.64
CA ASP A 106 14.14 -19.00 15.71
C ASP A 106 12.73 -19.43 15.35
N LEU A 107 12.55 -19.80 14.08
CA LEU A 107 11.28 -20.28 13.55
C LEU A 107 10.81 -21.58 14.20
N GLN A 108 11.65 -22.35 14.88
CA GLN A 108 11.21 -23.56 15.60
C GLN A 108 10.62 -23.22 16.97
N ASN A 109 10.98 -22.08 17.53
CA ASN A 109 10.42 -21.59 18.78
C ASN A 109 8.99 -21.07 18.56
N THR A 110 8.04 -21.63 19.31
CA THR A 110 6.62 -21.26 19.25
C THR A 110 6.15 -20.43 20.44
N ALA A 111 7.04 -20.06 21.36
CA ALA A 111 6.68 -19.39 22.61
C ALA A 111 5.98 -18.02 22.41
N HIS A 112 6.19 -17.39 21.25
CA HIS A 112 5.61 -16.09 20.91
C HIS A 112 4.36 -16.20 20.01
N ASP A 113 3.99 -17.39 19.55
CA ASP A 113 2.95 -17.57 18.54
C ASP A 113 1.58 -17.07 19.01
N ASP A 114 1.15 -17.49 20.21
CA ASP A 114 -0.17 -17.13 20.75
C ASP A 114 -0.29 -15.62 20.97
N ALA A 115 0.74 -15.01 21.58
CA ALA A 115 0.81 -13.57 21.76
C ALA A 115 0.77 -12.83 20.42
N PHE A 116 1.48 -13.34 19.41
CA PHE A 116 1.47 -12.75 18.08
C PHE A 116 0.09 -12.84 17.42
N TYR A 117 -0.57 -14.00 17.51
CA TYR A 117 -1.92 -14.18 17.00
C TYR A 117 -2.92 -13.25 17.69
N GLU A 118 -2.82 -13.08 19.00
CA GLU A 118 -3.65 -12.13 19.75
C GLU A 118 -3.46 -10.69 19.25
N LYS A 119 -2.20 -10.25 19.00
CA LYS A 119 -1.94 -8.92 18.44
C LYS A 119 -2.53 -8.75 17.05
N MET A 120 -2.36 -9.73 16.16
CA MET A 120 -2.91 -9.67 14.81
C MET A 120 -4.44 -9.66 14.81
N GLU A 121 -5.08 -10.45 15.68
CA GLU A 121 -6.54 -10.41 15.86
C GLU A 121 -6.99 -9.04 16.33
N LYS A 122 -6.29 -8.46 17.34
CA LYS A 122 -6.66 -7.15 17.86
C LYS A 122 -6.53 -6.04 16.83
N VAL A 123 -5.54 -6.11 15.95
CA VAL A 123 -5.43 -5.19 14.80
C VAL A 123 -6.63 -5.35 13.88
N ILE A 124 -7.03 -6.58 13.55
CA ILE A 124 -8.17 -6.86 12.68
C ILE A 124 -9.46 -6.29 13.29
N ASP A 125 -9.72 -6.53 14.58
CA ASP A 125 -10.90 -6.01 15.29
C ASP A 125 -10.96 -4.47 15.23
N VAL A 126 -9.86 -3.80 15.58
CA VAL A 126 -9.80 -2.33 15.59
C VAL A 126 -9.96 -1.76 14.17
N CYS A 127 -9.40 -2.43 13.17
CA CYS A 127 -9.61 -2.06 11.78
C CYS A 127 -11.07 -2.26 11.35
N ASP A 128 -11.72 -3.33 11.77
CA ASP A 128 -13.12 -3.60 11.41
C ASP A 128 -14.07 -2.56 12.00
N GLU A 129 -13.90 -2.18 13.26
CA GLU A 129 -14.66 -1.07 13.85
C GLU A 129 -14.47 0.27 13.10
N ARG A 130 -13.30 0.49 12.48
CA ARG A 130 -13.05 1.69 11.68
C ARG A 130 -13.69 1.59 10.31
N LEU A 131 -13.62 0.42 9.67
CA LEU A 131 -14.20 0.17 8.35
C LEU A 131 -15.74 0.16 8.38
N GLU A 132 -16.35 -0.16 9.53
CA GLU A 132 -17.79 0.04 9.74
C GLU A 132 -18.20 1.51 9.66
N ARG A 133 -17.33 2.43 10.10
CA ARG A 133 -17.60 3.88 10.10
C ARG A 133 -17.19 4.55 8.79
N ASP A 134 -16.09 4.08 8.20
CA ASP A 134 -15.54 4.57 6.94
C ASP A 134 -14.96 3.39 6.15
N ALA A 135 -15.77 2.82 5.25
CA ALA A 135 -15.37 1.68 4.44
C ALA A 135 -14.16 1.98 3.52
N GLU A 136 -13.88 3.26 3.25
CA GLU A 136 -12.74 3.72 2.44
C GLU A 136 -11.56 4.21 3.32
N ASP A 137 -11.53 3.85 4.61
CA ASP A 137 -10.38 4.11 5.48
C ASP A 137 -9.16 3.31 5.00
N ALA A 138 -8.35 3.93 4.15
CA ALA A 138 -7.13 3.36 3.58
C ALA A 138 -6.17 2.83 4.64
N GLU A 139 -6.10 3.46 5.82
CA GLU A 139 -5.22 3.05 6.90
C GLU A 139 -5.72 1.76 7.54
N ALA A 140 -7.01 1.70 7.83
CA ALA A 140 -7.62 0.49 8.38
C ALA A 140 -7.54 -0.68 7.38
N LEU A 141 -7.80 -0.43 6.09
CA LEU A 141 -7.60 -1.42 5.03
C LEU A 141 -6.14 -1.91 4.99
N PHE A 142 -5.17 -0.99 5.05
CA PHE A 142 -3.75 -1.32 5.04
C PHE A 142 -3.37 -2.22 6.23
N PHE A 143 -3.63 -1.78 7.47
CA PHE A 143 -3.29 -2.55 8.66
C PHE A 143 -4.03 -3.88 8.74
N LYS A 144 -5.31 -3.94 8.37
CA LYS A 144 -6.06 -5.20 8.32
C LYS A 144 -5.43 -6.18 7.32
N SER A 145 -5.10 -5.72 6.11
CA SER A 145 -4.46 -6.56 5.10
C SER A 145 -3.08 -7.06 5.55
N GLY A 146 -2.30 -6.19 6.22
CA GLY A 146 -1.02 -6.55 6.81
C GLY A 146 -1.17 -7.60 7.90
N ALA A 147 -2.09 -7.39 8.85
CA ALA A 147 -2.34 -8.32 9.95
C ALA A 147 -2.77 -9.71 9.44
N LEU A 148 -3.67 -9.77 8.47
CA LEU A 148 -4.06 -11.02 7.80
C LEU A 148 -2.87 -11.69 7.11
N GLY A 149 -2.06 -10.92 6.38
CA GLY A 149 -0.87 -11.44 5.70
C GLY A 149 0.16 -12.03 6.67
N PHE A 150 0.46 -11.32 7.75
CA PHE A 150 1.41 -11.76 8.79
C PHE A 150 0.88 -12.96 9.59
N ARG A 151 -0.40 -12.95 9.99
CA ARG A 151 -1.08 -14.08 10.64
C ARG A 151 -1.09 -15.32 9.74
N GLY A 152 -1.44 -15.14 8.47
CA GLY A 152 -1.44 -16.19 7.45
C GLY A 152 -0.04 -16.77 7.22
N ARG A 153 0.99 -15.91 7.19
CA ARG A 153 2.38 -16.34 7.05
C ARG A 153 2.84 -17.19 8.24
N LEU A 154 2.53 -16.80 9.48
CA LEU A 154 2.86 -17.65 10.62
C LEU A 154 2.13 -18.98 10.56
N ARG A 155 0.82 -18.98 10.26
CA ARG A 155 0.03 -20.20 10.08
C ARG A 155 0.65 -21.13 9.03
N ALA A 156 1.12 -20.59 7.90
CA ALA A 156 1.83 -21.34 6.88
C ALA A 156 3.14 -21.94 7.41
N ASN A 157 3.95 -21.15 8.12
CA ASN A 157 5.18 -21.64 8.76
C ASN A 157 4.92 -22.78 9.77
N ARG A 158 3.75 -22.80 10.41
CA ARG A 158 3.30 -23.86 11.33
C ARG A 158 2.54 -25.00 10.65
N GLY A 159 2.53 -25.06 9.31
CA GLY A 159 1.84 -26.11 8.56
C GLY A 159 0.30 -26.03 8.58
N SER A 160 -0.27 -24.95 9.13
CA SER A 160 -1.71 -24.68 9.15
C SER A 160 -2.18 -24.06 7.82
N TRP A 161 -1.95 -24.76 6.72
CA TRP A 161 -2.15 -24.27 5.35
C TRP A 161 -3.58 -23.83 5.05
N LEU A 162 -4.60 -24.54 5.55
CA LEU A 162 -6.00 -24.17 5.35
C LEU A 162 -6.35 -22.83 6.04
N LYS A 163 -5.86 -22.62 7.27
CA LYS A 163 -6.06 -21.36 7.99
C LYS A 163 -5.30 -20.21 7.32
N ALA A 164 -4.08 -20.47 6.86
CA ALA A 164 -3.30 -19.49 6.09
C ALA A 164 -3.99 -19.11 4.77
N ALA A 165 -4.57 -20.07 4.06
CA ALA A 165 -5.35 -19.82 2.86
C ALA A 165 -6.62 -18.99 3.17
N GLY A 166 -7.26 -19.22 4.32
CA GLY A 166 -8.34 -18.38 4.83
C GLY A 166 -7.93 -16.91 4.97
N ASP A 167 -6.82 -16.63 5.65
CA ASP A 167 -6.31 -15.25 5.77
C ASP A 167 -5.99 -14.63 4.41
N GLY A 168 -5.40 -15.40 3.50
CA GLY A 168 -5.11 -14.95 2.13
C GLY A 168 -6.39 -14.60 1.36
N LYS A 169 -7.44 -15.42 1.48
CA LYS A 169 -8.76 -15.19 0.87
C LYS A 169 -9.38 -13.89 1.40
N ASP A 170 -9.26 -13.61 2.70
CA ASP A 170 -9.84 -12.43 3.33
C ASP A 170 -9.03 -11.16 3.05
N ALA A 171 -7.70 -11.26 2.94
CA ALA A 171 -6.82 -10.14 2.62
C ALA A 171 -6.93 -9.70 1.16
N LEU A 172 -7.16 -10.64 0.24
CA LEU A 172 -7.17 -10.39 -1.20
C LEU A 172 -8.13 -9.28 -1.67
N PRO A 173 -9.42 -9.26 -1.27
CA PRO A 173 -10.32 -8.17 -1.65
C PRO A 173 -9.87 -6.81 -1.09
N ILE A 174 -9.26 -6.78 0.09
CA ILE A 174 -8.74 -5.56 0.72
C ILE A 174 -7.56 -5.01 -0.10
N VAL A 175 -6.60 -5.86 -0.46
CA VAL A 175 -5.46 -5.47 -1.31
C VAL A 175 -5.94 -4.99 -2.67
N LYS A 176 -6.91 -5.69 -3.30
CA LYS A 176 -7.53 -5.26 -4.56
C LYS A 176 -8.17 -3.87 -4.44
N LYS A 177 -8.80 -3.57 -3.31
CA LYS A 177 -9.39 -2.26 -3.03
C LYS A 177 -8.30 -1.20 -2.92
N LEU A 178 -7.29 -1.43 -2.07
CA LEU A 178 -6.13 -0.54 -1.91
C LEU A 178 -5.43 -0.24 -3.24
N MET A 179 -5.24 -1.23 -4.11
CA MET A 179 -4.64 -1.04 -5.44
C MET A 179 -5.42 -0.09 -6.36
N LYS A 180 -6.74 0.03 -6.15
CA LYS A 180 -7.62 0.92 -6.91
C LYS A 180 -7.71 2.32 -6.29
N MET A 181 -7.30 2.47 -5.03
CA MET A 181 -7.34 3.76 -4.36
C MET A 181 -6.18 4.63 -4.87
N ASN A 182 -6.50 5.84 -5.32
CA ASN A 182 -5.50 6.82 -5.73
C ASN A 182 -4.93 7.54 -4.49
N THR A 183 -4.05 6.85 -3.76
CA THR A 183 -3.45 7.38 -2.53
C THR A 183 -2.03 7.90 -2.80
N ASN A 184 -1.74 9.14 -2.40
CA ASN A 184 -0.39 9.72 -2.46
C ASN A 184 0.45 9.34 -1.21
N ASN A 185 0.46 8.06 -0.88
CA ASN A 185 1.07 7.52 0.33
C ASN A 185 2.27 6.64 -0.03
N ASN A 186 3.44 6.94 0.52
CA ASN A 186 4.67 6.23 0.23
C ASN A 186 4.73 4.80 0.81
N ASP A 187 4.22 4.54 2.01
CA ASP A 187 4.28 3.19 2.61
C ASP A 187 3.28 2.23 1.95
N LEU A 188 2.08 2.73 1.64
CA LEU A 188 1.13 1.98 0.82
C LEU A 188 1.68 1.78 -0.59
N LEU A 189 2.28 2.81 -1.19
CA LEU A 189 2.94 2.68 -2.49
C LEU A 189 4.05 1.63 -2.44
N PHE A 190 4.86 1.60 -1.38
CA PHE A 190 5.91 0.62 -1.18
C PHE A 190 5.34 -0.80 -1.09
N GLY A 191 4.32 -1.02 -0.28
CA GLY A 191 3.64 -2.32 -0.18
C GLY A 191 3.07 -2.79 -1.52
N LEU A 192 2.40 -1.88 -2.27
CA LEU A 192 1.88 -2.17 -3.61
C LEU A 192 2.99 -2.41 -4.63
N ALA A 193 4.12 -1.72 -4.51
CA ALA A 193 5.28 -1.89 -5.37
C ALA A 193 5.92 -3.27 -5.19
N LEU A 194 6.09 -3.71 -3.93
CA LEU A 194 6.53 -5.05 -3.59
C LEU A 194 5.55 -6.11 -4.13
N TYR A 195 4.24 -5.90 -3.96
CA TYR A 195 3.23 -6.79 -4.53
C TYR A 195 3.37 -6.92 -6.04
N ASN A 196 3.41 -5.78 -6.76
CA ASN A 196 3.51 -5.75 -8.22
C ASN A 196 4.78 -6.46 -8.73
N TYR A 197 5.89 -6.34 -8.00
CA TYR A 197 7.13 -7.04 -8.33
C TYR A 197 7.03 -8.54 -8.06
N TYR A 198 6.65 -8.94 -6.84
CA TYR A 198 6.70 -10.35 -6.42
C TYR A 198 5.59 -11.21 -7.03
N ALA A 199 4.43 -10.64 -7.35
CA ALA A 199 3.36 -11.38 -8.02
C ALA A 199 3.79 -11.91 -9.40
N GLU A 200 4.71 -11.23 -10.08
CA GLU A 200 5.30 -11.71 -11.35
C GLU A 200 6.56 -12.56 -11.10
N VAL A 201 7.44 -12.15 -10.18
CA VAL A 201 8.75 -12.82 -9.97
C VAL A 201 8.63 -14.18 -9.29
N ILE A 202 7.69 -14.37 -8.36
CA ILE A 202 7.56 -15.64 -7.62
C ILE A 202 7.14 -16.79 -8.55
N PRO A 203 6.11 -16.67 -9.41
CA PRO A 203 5.75 -17.74 -10.34
C PRO A 203 6.77 -17.95 -11.46
N GLU A 204 7.52 -16.92 -11.85
CA GLU A 204 8.69 -17.03 -12.75
C GLU A 204 9.78 -17.91 -12.13
N LYS A 205 10.16 -17.60 -10.88
CA LYS A 205 11.24 -18.29 -10.16
C LYS A 205 10.85 -19.67 -9.64
N TYR A 206 9.59 -19.86 -9.28
CA TYR A 206 9.04 -21.11 -8.74
C TYR A 206 7.82 -21.54 -9.57
N PRO A 207 8.02 -22.16 -10.75
CA PRO A 207 6.93 -22.51 -11.67
C PRO A 207 5.84 -23.39 -11.06
N ILE A 208 6.16 -24.19 -10.03
CA ILE A 208 5.19 -25.00 -9.29
C ILE A 208 4.08 -24.15 -8.63
N LEU A 209 4.33 -22.86 -8.38
CA LEU A 209 3.36 -21.94 -7.79
C LEU A 209 2.45 -21.26 -8.83
N LYS A 210 2.70 -21.44 -10.14
CA LYS A 210 1.90 -20.82 -11.21
C LYS A 210 0.39 -21.11 -11.13
N PRO A 211 -0.07 -22.35 -10.84
CA PRO A 211 -1.50 -22.61 -10.72
C PRO A 211 -2.16 -21.77 -9.61
N PHE A 212 -1.45 -21.55 -8.51
CA PHE A 212 -1.93 -20.74 -7.39
C PHE A 212 -1.91 -19.24 -7.71
N ALA A 213 -0.93 -18.78 -8.48
CA ALA A 213 -0.81 -17.37 -8.88
C ALA A 213 -2.05 -16.85 -9.64
N LEU A 214 -2.77 -17.73 -10.35
CA LEU A 214 -4.01 -17.38 -11.06
C LEU A 214 -5.14 -16.90 -10.14
N LEU A 215 -5.08 -17.20 -8.84
CA LEU A 215 -6.08 -16.77 -7.86
C LEU A 215 -5.85 -15.33 -7.38
N PHE A 216 -4.64 -14.80 -7.56
CA PHE A 216 -4.22 -13.48 -7.07
C PHE A 216 -4.30 -12.42 -8.18
N PRO A 217 -4.47 -11.12 -7.86
CA PRO A 217 -4.31 -10.04 -8.82
C PRO A 217 -2.99 -10.15 -9.56
N LYS A 218 -3.00 -9.89 -10.87
CA LYS A 218 -1.76 -9.83 -11.64
C LYS A 218 -0.87 -8.71 -11.11
N GLY A 219 0.43 -8.98 -11.09
CA GLY A 219 1.42 -7.94 -10.82
C GLY A 219 1.79 -7.20 -12.08
N ASP A 220 2.71 -6.26 -11.93
CA ASP A 220 3.44 -5.65 -13.03
C ASP A 220 4.86 -5.35 -12.54
N LYS A 221 5.80 -6.19 -12.93
CA LYS A 221 7.20 -6.12 -12.50
C LYS A 221 7.83 -4.76 -12.80
N LYS A 222 7.54 -4.17 -13.97
CA LYS A 222 8.10 -2.86 -14.36
C LYS A 222 7.52 -1.75 -13.51
N LYS A 223 6.20 -1.74 -13.35
CA LYS A 223 5.50 -0.80 -12.46
C LYS A 223 6.00 -0.92 -11.02
N GLY A 224 6.14 -2.14 -10.51
CA GLY A 224 6.67 -2.39 -9.17
C GLY A 224 8.06 -1.79 -8.97
N ILE A 225 8.99 -2.00 -9.91
CA ILE A 225 10.34 -1.40 -9.85
C ILE A 225 10.27 0.13 -9.87
N GLN A 226 9.46 0.72 -10.76
CA GLN A 226 9.30 2.18 -10.83
C GLN A 226 8.73 2.75 -9.53
N GLN A 227 7.73 2.09 -8.95
CA GLN A 227 7.13 2.49 -7.68
C GLN A 227 8.14 2.38 -6.52
N LEU A 228 8.94 1.31 -6.47
CA LEU A 228 10.01 1.16 -5.48
C LEU A 228 11.05 2.28 -5.60
N GLN A 229 11.43 2.66 -6.82
CA GLN A 229 12.36 3.77 -7.06
C GLN A 229 11.80 5.10 -6.53
N ILE A 230 10.50 5.36 -6.73
CA ILE A 230 9.83 6.55 -6.19
C ILE A 230 9.88 6.57 -4.67
N THR A 231 9.70 5.42 -4.01
CA THR A 231 9.70 5.33 -2.54
C THR A 231 11.08 5.50 -1.90
N ILE A 232 12.17 5.27 -2.66
CA ILE A 232 13.56 5.37 -2.16
C ILE A 232 14.14 6.79 -2.33
N GLN A 233 13.61 7.57 -3.27
CA GLN A 233 14.17 8.90 -3.64
C GLN A 233 13.67 10.07 -2.76
N LYS A 234 12.83 9.82 -1.75
CA LYS A 234 12.27 10.84 -0.84
C LYS A 234 12.61 10.51 0.59
#